data_AF-A0A0H1QZP9-F1
#
_entry.id   AF-A0A0H1QZP9-F1
#
_cell.length_a   1.000
_cell.length_b   1.000
_cell.length_c   1.000
_cell.angle_alpha   90.00
_cell.angle_beta   90.00
_cell.angle_gamma   90.00
#
_symmetry.space_group_name_H-M   'P 1'
#
loop_
_entity.id
_entity.type
_entity.pdbx_description
1 polymer ?
#
loop_
_entity_poly.entity_id
_entity_poly.type
_entity_poly.pdbx_seq_one_letter_code
_entity_poly.pdbx_strand_id
1 'polypeptide(L)'
;MRDRWLILGIAVVVIFVLWRASYVPPGYETIHYETVPVLPVEQYNPPLIEIWEAMESEIPFDNETATGARLDMSFDPNGSFTVIRFHFFADMAGEPWVHSAFVIRNGSAYLSSQRLDYRPPHAHPLEVLSAVDSIPFDEISYGERGMNLAVFYHEQNRTYDDTYKNIYAVLDGTLRPLEFISFATPEVWHTVEIYPIPEPVAIMPNGEPEDPERSAIRIDEDPRALVVFPPREIALAERAAYAETLGTERV
;
A
#
# COMPACT_ATOMS: atom_id res chain seq x y z
N MET A 1 -34.97 23.88 38.31
CA MET A 1 -33.60 23.57 38.81
C MET A 1 -32.97 22.41 38.06
N ARG A 2 -33.68 21.29 37.85
CA ARG A 2 -33.20 20.11 37.12
C ARG A 2 -32.71 20.40 35.68
N ASP A 3 -33.43 21.26 34.94
CA ASP A 3 -33.07 21.58 33.55
C ASP A 3 -31.77 22.40 33.44
N ARG A 4 -31.45 23.21 34.45
CA ARG A 4 -30.19 23.98 34.48
C ARG A 4 -28.97 23.08 34.65
N TRP A 5 -29.09 22.01 35.44
CA TRP A 5 -28.04 21.02 35.63
C TRP A 5 -27.87 20.12 34.40
N LEU A 6 -28.97 19.83 33.69
CA LEU A 6 -28.93 19.09 32.43
C LEU A 6 -28.21 19.87 31.33
N ILE A 7 -28.56 21.16 31.16
CA ILE A 7 -27.91 22.06 30.20
C ILE A 7 -26.41 22.21 30.52
N LEU A 8 -26.06 22.37 31.80
CA LEU A 8 -24.66 22.44 32.23
C LEU A 8 -23.90 21.13 31.91
N GLY A 9 -24.51 19.98 32.18
CA GLY A 9 -23.92 18.67 31.86
C GLY A 9 -23.67 18.50 30.36
N ILE A 10 -24.64 18.85 29.52
CA ILE A 10 -24.48 18.82 28.06
C ILE A 10 -23.37 19.77 27.61
N ALA A 11 -23.33 20.99 28.14
CA ALA A 11 -22.30 21.96 27.80
C ALA A 11 -20.88 21.46 28.13
N VAL A 12 -20.69 20.83 29.30
CA VAL A 12 -19.40 20.24 29.68
C VAL A 12 -18.99 19.11 28.74
N VAL A 13 -19.92 18.22 28.39
CA VAL A 13 -19.64 17.13 27.44
C VAL A 13 -19.29 17.68 26.06
N VAL A 14 -20.04 18.65 25.55
CA VAL A 14 -19.75 19.28 24.25
C VAL A 14 -18.39 19.97 24.26
N ILE A 15 -18.03 20.70 25.32
CA ILE A 15 -16.71 21.32 25.46
C ILE A 15 -15.62 20.25 25.47
N PHE A 16 -15.82 19.14 26.19
CA PHE A 16 -14.82 18.08 26.27
C PHE A 16 -14.64 17.34 24.94
N VAL A 17 -15.73 17.10 24.22
CA VAL A 17 -15.71 16.51 22.87
C VAL A 17 -15.03 17.45 21.88
N LEU A 18 -15.36 18.75 21.90
CA LEU A 18 -14.72 19.73 21.03
C LEU A 18 -13.24 19.92 21.35
N TRP A 19 -12.88 19.97 22.64
CA TRP A 19 -11.49 20.03 23.07
C TRP A 19 -10.72 18.80 22.61
N ARG A 20 -11.29 17.59 22.77
CA ARG A 20 -10.66 16.35 22.34
C ARG A 20 -10.55 16.26 20.81
N ALA A 21 -11.56 16.71 20.08
CA ALA A 21 -11.54 16.75 18.61
C ALA A 21 -10.55 17.77 18.06
N SER A 22 -10.29 18.85 18.79
CA SER A 22 -9.33 19.90 18.42
C SER A 22 -7.92 19.64 18.96
N TYR A 23 -7.76 18.64 19.83
CA TYR A 23 -6.48 18.31 20.45
C TYR A 23 -5.64 17.47 19.48
N VAL A 24 -4.70 18.13 18.80
CA VAL A 24 -3.55 17.47 18.19
C VAL A 24 -2.52 17.27 19.30
N PRO A 25 -2.13 16.03 19.64
CA PRO A 25 -1.14 15.82 20.69
C PRO A 25 0.15 16.58 20.34
N PRO A 26 0.76 17.30 21.30
CA PRO A 26 2.06 17.92 21.09
C PRO A 26 3.04 16.84 20.66
N GLY A 27 3.76 17.06 19.56
CA GLY A 27 4.59 16.05 18.91
C GLY A 27 4.18 15.72 17.47
N TYR A 28 2.88 15.78 17.15
CA TYR A 28 2.34 15.48 15.81
C TYR A 28 2.23 16.76 14.98
N GLU A 29 3.37 17.24 14.49
CA GLU A 29 3.43 18.33 13.53
C GLU A 29 3.24 17.77 12.13
N THR A 30 2.31 18.33 11.35
CA THR A 30 2.11 17.97 9.94
C THR A 30 2.45 19.17 9.07
N ILE A 31 3.34 18.98 8.11
CA ILE A 31 3.71 19.96 7.08
C ILE A 31 3.06 19.51 5.78
N HIS A 32 2.30 20.41 5.16
CA HIS A 32 1.78 20.23 3.80
C HIS A 32 2.65 21.03 2.84
N TYR A 33 3.00 20.41 1.71
CA TYR A 33 3.78 21.04 0.65
C TYR A 33 2.87 21.41 -0.52
N GLU A 34 3.40 22.18 -1.47
CA GLU A 34 2.67 22.49 -2.69
C GLU A 34 2.38 21.20 -3.48
N THR A 35 1.25 21.21 -4.18
CA THR A 35 0.88 20.10 -5.06
C THR A 35 1.76 20.14 -6.30
N VAL A 36 2.45 19.04 -6.58
CA VAL A 36 3.36 18.93 -7.73
C VAL A 36 2.73 18.04 -8.79
N PRO A 37 2.79 18.41 -10.09
CA PRO A 37 2.47 17.49 -11.17
C PRO A 37 3.61 16.47 -11.30
N VAL A 38 3.34 15.23 -10.93
CA VAL A 38 4.36 14.19 -10.86
C VAL A 38 4.24 13.19 -11.99
N LEU A 39 3.02 12.92 -12.48
CA LEU A 39 2.79 11.89 -13.50
C LEU A 39 2.19 12.47 -14.79
N PRO A 40 2.67 12.07 -15.98
CA PRO A 40 1.89 12.23 -17.20
C PRO A 40 0.59 11.42 -17.06
N VAL A 41 -0.54 12.06 -17.31
CA VAL A 41 -1.86 11.42 -17.25
C VAL A 41 -1.90 10.27 -18.27
N GLU A 42 -2.50 9.13 -17.90
CA GLU A 42 -2.74 7.95 -18.76
C GLU A 42 -1.59 6.92 -18.90
N GLN A 43 -1.02 6.42 -17.79
CA GLN A 43 -0.11 5.26 -17.84
C GLN A 43 -0.63 4.08 -17.02
N TYR A 44 -0.58 2.89 -17.65
CA TYR A 44 -0.90 1.59 -17.05
C TYR A 44 0.14 1.14 -16.02
N ASN A 45 1.39 1.59 -16.18
CA ASN A 45 2.46 1.42 -15.20
C ASN A 45 2.77 2.79 -14.59
N PRO A 46 2.32 3.11 -13.37
CA PRO A 46 2.62 4.39 -12.76
C PRO A 46 4.13 4.48 -12.47
N PRO A 47 4.84 5.53 -12.89
CA PRO A 47 6.28 5.61 -12.70
C PRO A 47 6.58 5.96 -11.23
N LEU A 48 6.59 4.94 -10.39
CA LEU A 48 6.80 5.03 -8.95
C LEU A 48 8.13 5.72 -8.60
N ILE A 49 9.13 5.58 -9.46
CA ILE A 49 10.43 6.24 -9.31
C ILE A 49 10.32 7.76 -9.48
N GLU A 50 9.51 8.25 -10.42
CA GLU A 50 9.28 9.69 -10.60
C GLU A 50 8.59 10.31 -9.37
N ILE A 51 7.73 9.54 -8.69
CA ILE A 51 7.14 9.95 -7.40
C ILE A 51 8.21 10.10 -6.33
N TRP A 52 9.13 9.14 -6.24
CA TRP A 52 10.25 9.22 -5.31
C TRP A 52 11.13 10.46 -5.58
N GLU A 53 11.53 10.67 -6.83
CA GLU A 53 12.37 11.81 -7.24
C GLU A 53 11.69 13.16 -6.95
N ALA A 54 10.38 13.26 -7.18
CA ALA A 54 9.61 14.44 -6.83
C ALA A 54 9.59 14.68 -5.30
N MET A 55 9.45 13.63 -4.50
CA MET A 55 9.53 13.77 -3.04
C MET A 55 10.92 14.22 -2.58
N GLU A 56 11.99 13.64 -3.13
CA GLU A 56 13.38 14.00 -2.81
C GLU A 56 13.72 15.45 -3.20
N SER A 57 13.12 15.95 -4.28
CA SER A 57 13.26 17.36 -4.71
C SER A 57 12.53 18.34 -3.79
N GLU A 58 11.34 17.99 -3.31
CA GLU A 58 10.43 18.92 -2.64
C GLU A 58 10.49 18.86 -1.12
N ILE A 59 10.85 17.70 -0.57
CA ILE A 59 10.87 17.45 0.87
C ILE A 59 12.33 17.28 1.31
N PRO A 60 12.83 18.08 2.26
CA PRO A 60 14.23 18.06 2.67
C PRO A 60 14.53 16.94 3.68
N PHE A 61 14.13 15.70 3.37
CA PHE A 61 14.47 14.52 4.17
C PHE A 61 15.86 13.97 3.82
N ASP A 62 16.45 13.23 4.73
CA ASP A 62 17.70 12.51 4.54
C ASP A 62 17.43 11.14 3.91
N ASN A 63 17.71 11.03 2.61
CA ASN A 63 17.50 9.84 1.80
C ASN A 63 18.22 8.60 2.39
N GLU A 64 19.42 8.74 2.94
CA GLU A 64 20.18 7.61 3.50
C GLU A 64 19.50 6.96 4.71
N THR A 65 18.59 7.70 5.36
CA THR A 65 17.84 7.23 6.53
C THR A 65 16.47 6.65 6.18
N ALA A 66 16.09 6.65 4.89
CA ALA A 66 14.76 6.30 4.47
C ALA A 66 14.47 4.79 4.66
N THR A 67 13.29 4.48 5.22
CA THR A 67 12.85 3.12 5.57
C THR A 67 11.34 2.98 5.49
N GLY A 68 10.84 1.76 5.28
CA GLY A 68 9.46 1.41 5.61
C GLY A 68 8.42 1.99 4.65
N ALA A 69 8.57 1.66 3.37
CA ALA A 69 7.62 2.02 2.32
C ALA A 69 6.29 1.30 2.45
N ARG A 70 5.23 1.99 2.88
CA ARG A 70 3.85 1.55 2.63
C ARG A 70 3.43 2.07 1.26
N LEU A 71 3.07 1.16 0.36
CA LEU A 71 2.52 1.48 -0.95
C LEU A 71 1.16 0.81 -1.11
N ASP A 72 0.15 1.63 -1.42
CA ASP A 72 -1.20 1.20 -1.79
C ASP A 72 -1.57 1.87 -3.14
N MET A 73 -2.04 1.09 -4.10
CA MET A 73 -2.47 1.59 -5.42
C MET A 73 -3.85 1.04 -5.76
N SER A 74 -4.68 1.86 -6.40
CA SER A 74 -5.97 1.44 -6.93
C SER A 74 -6.10 1.88 -8.38
N PHE A 75 -6.58 0.98 -9.22
CA PHE A 75 -6.81 1.22 -10.65
C PHE A 75 -8.31 1.14 -10.95
N ASP A 76 -8.75 1.85 -11.99
CA ASP A 76 -10.12 1.82 -12.49
C ASP A 76 -10.32 0.65 -13.47
N PRO A 77 -11.57 0.34 -13.88
CA PRO A 77 -11.85 -0.76 -14.80
C PRO A 77 -11.18 -0.68 -16.18
N ASN A 78 -10.58 0.46 -16.53
CA ASN A 78 -9.83 0.65 -17.77
C ASN A 78 -8.31 0.51 -17.55
N GLY A 79 -7.89 0.04 -16.37
CA GLY A 79 -6.48 -0.14 -16.00
C GLY A 79 -5.75 1.17 -15.70
N SER A 80 -6.45 2.31 -15.62
CA SER A 80 -5.82 3.59 -15.25
C SER A 80 -5.76 3.71 -13.73
N PHE A 81 -4.64 4.16 -13.17
CA PHE A 81 -4.58 4.42 -11.73
C PHE A 81 -5.60 5.50 -11.33
N THR A 82 -6.21 5.31 -10.17
CA THR A 82 -7.14 6.26 -9.54
C THR A 82 -6.46 7.00 -8.40
N VAL A 83 -5.69 6.25 -7.61
CA VAL A 83 -4.95 6.76 -6.46
C VAL A 83 -3.69 5.93 -6.23
N ILE A 84 -2.61 6.60 -5.86
CA ILE A 84 -1.39 6.01 -5.30
C ILE A 84 -1.19 6.64 -3.94
N ARG A 85 -1.03 5.81 -2.92
CA ARG A 85 -0.67 6.23 -1.56
C ARG A 85 0.69 5.63 -1.25
N PHE A 86 1.65 6.50 -1.02
CA PHE A 86 3.00 6.11 -0.71
C PHE A 86 3.43 6.80 0.58
N HIS A 87 3.93 6.03 1.53
CA HIS A 87 4.41 6.55 2.81
C HIS A 87 5.74 5.90 3.15
N PHE A 88 6.67 6.66 3.71
CA PHE A 88 7.92 6.13 4.23
C PHE A 88 8.41 6.95 5.41
N PHE A 89 9.37 6.42 6.15
CA PHE A 89 10.02 7.09 7.27
C PHE A 89 11.40 7.57 6.83
N ALA A 90 11.77 8.80 7.18
CA ALA A 90 13.12 9.30 7.04
C ALA A 90 13.38 10.42 8.06
N ASP A 91 14.64 10.75 8.29
CA ASP A 91 14.98 11.88 9.14
C ASP A 91 14.83 13.19 8.36
N MET A 92 14.32 14.21 9.03
CA MET A 92 14.34 15.58 8.54
C MET A 92 14.87 16.47 9.67
N ALA A 93 15.98 17.14 9.41
CA ALA A 93 16.75 17.87 10.42
C ALA A 93 17.17 17.01 11.65
N GLY A 94 17.42 15.70 11.43
CA GLY A 94 17.87 14.78 12.48
C GLY A 94 16.77 14.27 13.42
N GLU A 95 15.50 14.60 13.14
CA GLU A 95 14.33 14.02 13.83
C GLU A 95 13.63 13.03 12.90
N PRO A 96 12.96 11.98 13.42
CA PRO A 96 12.22 11.02 12.60
C PRO A 96 10.86 11.57 12.13
N TRP A 97 10.58 11.43 10.84
CA TRP A 97 9.32 11.83 10.21
C TRP A 97 8.76 10.70 9.36
N VAL A 98 7.44 10.70 9.19
CA VAL A 98 6.76 9.97 8.12
C VAL A 98 6.45 10.96 6.98
N HIS A 99 6.89 10.62 5.79
CA HIS A 99 6.63 11.36 4.56
C HIS A 99 5.58 10.61 3.75
N SER A 100 4.70 11.36 3.10
CA SER A 100 3.54 10.82 2.41
C SER A 100 3.38 11.51 1.05
N ALA A 101 3.18 10.72 0.00
CA ALA A 101 2.66 11.16 -1.28
C ALA A 101 1.30 10.53 -1.53
N PHE A 102 0.32 11.38 -1.84
CA PHE A 102 -1.00 10.98 -2.30
C PHE A 102 -1.17 11.47 -3.72
N VAL A 103 -1.04 10.57 -4.70
CA VAL A 103 -1.17 10.90 -6.12
C VAL A 103 -2.57 10.56 -6.58
N ILE A 104 -3.25 11.54 -7.19
CA ILE A 104 -4.59 11.38 -7.75
C ILE A 104 -4.53 11.25 -9.27
N ARG A 105 -5.62 10.75 -9.87
CA ARG A 105 -5.74 10.44 -11.31
C ARG A 105 -5.26 11.53 -12.29
N ASN A 106 -5.33 12.80 -11.92
CA ASN A 106 -4.85 13.89 -12.78
C ASN A 106 -3.31 14.05 -12.76
N GLY A 107 -2.59 13.12 -12.13
CA GLY A 107 -1.14 13.12 -12.00
C GLY A 107 -0.58 14.08 -10.94
N SER A 108 -1.44 14.79 -10.20
CA SER A 108 -1.03 15.65 -9.10
C SER A 108 -0.73 14.84 -7.84
N ALA A 109 0.40 15.14 -7.19
CA ALA A 109 0.79 14.58 -5.92
C ALA A 109 0.60 15.59 -4.78
N TYR A 110 -0.13 15.18 -3.76
CA TYR A 110 -0.21 15.88 -2.48
C TYR A 110 0.85 15.31 -1.55
N LEU A 111 1.78 16.16 -1.15
CA LEU A 111 2.90 15.77 -0.31
C LEU A 111 2.69 16.27 1.12
N SER A 112 3.01 15.43 2.11
CA SER A 112 3.03 15.84 3.51
C SER A 112 4.07 15.11 4.34
N SER A 113 4.58 15.78 5.36
CA SER A 113 5.47 15.21 6.38
C SER A 113 4.79 15.30 7.72
N GLN A 114 4.81 14.23 8.50
CA GLN A 114 4.31 14.22 9.88
C GLN A 114 5.38 13.71 10.83
N ARG A 115 5.66 14.44 11.92
CA ARG A 115 6.62 13.96 12.91
C ARG A 115 6.04 12.76 13.64
N LEU A 116 6.83 11.69 13.72
CA LEU A 116 6.45 10.46 14.41
C LEU A 116 7.68 9.86 15.09
N ASP A 117 7.60 9.66 16.40
CA ASP A 117 8.65 9.04 17.21
C ASP A 117 8.69 7.51 17.02
N TYR A 118 8.81 7.07 15.77
CA TYR A 118 8.85 5.66 15.39
C TYR A 118 9.67 5.48 14.12
N ARG A 119 10.55 4.48 14.12
CA ARG A 119 11.34 4.08 12.96
C ARG A 119 11.24 2.56 12.78
N PRO A 120 10.49 2.08 11.78
CA PRO A 120 10.46 0.65 11.50
C PRO A 120 11.81 0.18 10.93
N PRO A 121 12.30 -1.02 11.28
CA PRO A 121 13.55 -1.58 10.77
C PRO A 121 13.35 -2.24 9.39
N HIS A 122 12.72 -1.53 8.46
CA HIS A 122 12.36 -2.05 7.14
C HIS A 122 13.41 -1.68 6.07
N ALA A 123 13.24 -2.24 4.88
CA ALA A 123 14.08 -1.93 3.71
C ALA A 123 13.91 -0.48 3.25
N HIS A 124 14.89 -0.01 2.47
CA HIS A 124 14.84 1.30 1.84
C HIS A 124 13.65 1.38 0.87
N PRO A 125 12.89 2.49 0.83
CA PRO A 125 11.70 2.59 -0.02
C PRO A 125 11.92 2.31 -1.50
N LEU A 126 13.07 2.75 -2.06
CA LEU A 126 13.42 2.47 -3.45
C LEU A 126 13.50 0.98 -3.79
N GLU A 127 13.85 0.10 -2.84
CA GLU A 127 13.85 -1.35 -3.09
C GLU A 127 12.44 -1.84 -3.38
N VAL A 128 11.46 -1.36 -2.61
CA VAL A 128 10.05 -1.72 -2.75
C VAL A 128 9.46 -1.12 -4.03
N LEU A 129 9.76 0.16 -4.32
CA LEU A 129 9.27 0.80 -5.54
C LEU A 129 9.83 0.13 -6.80
N SER A 130 11.12 -0.22 -6.79
CA SER A 130 11.75 -0.96 -7.89
C SER A 130 11.18 -2.37 -8.05
N ALA A 131 10.89 -3.04 -6.94
CA ALA A 131 10.24 -4.34 -6.95
C ALA A 131 8.87 -4.30 -7.62
N VAL A 132 8.05 -3.30 -7.28
CA VAL A 132 6.72 -3.13 -7.86
C VAL A 132 6.80 -2.72 -9.34
N ASP A 133 7.73 -1.84 -9.71
CA ASP A 133 7.96 -1.43 -11.11
C ASP A 133 8.42 -2.59 -12.00
N SER A 134 9.03 -3.63 -11.42
CA SER A 134 9.45 -4.83 -12.15
C SER A 134 8.33 -5.84 -12.46
N ILE A 135 7.12 -5.62 -11.94
CA ILE A 135 5.99 -6.54 -12.13
C ILE A 135 5.39 -6.34 -13.54
N PRO A 136 5.30 -7.39 -14.37
CA PRO A 136 4.68 -7.31 -15.69
C PRO A 136 3.15 -7.31 -15.56
N PHE A 137 2.56 -6.14 -15.28
CA PHE A 137 1.12 -6.00 -15.07
C PHE A 137 0.26 -6.43 -16.28
N ASP A 138 0.83 -6.39 -17.48
CA ASP A 138 0.21 -6.85 -18.73
C ASP A 138 0.11 -8.38 -18.83
N GLU A 139 0.91 -9.13 -18.06
CA GLU A 139 0.80 -10.59 -17.95
C GLU A 139 -0.36 -11.02 -17.04
N ILE A 140 -0.90 -10.11 -16.21
CA ILE A 140 -2.00 -10.37 -15.28
C ILE A 140 -3.34 -10.16 -15.98
N SER A 141 -4.20 -11.18 -15.95
CA SER A 141 -5.47 -11.29 -16.69
C SER A 141 -6.45 -10.15 -16.47
N TYR A 142 -6.37 -9.49 -15.31
CA TYR A 142 -7.14 -8.31 -14.96
C TYR A 142 -6.30 -7.04 -14.77
N GLY A 143 -4.98 -7.07 -15.06
CA GLY A 143 -4.13 -5.88 -14.98
C GLY A 143 -4.64 -4.73 -15.86
N GLU A 144 -5.04 -5.03 -17.10
CA GLU A 144 -5.67 -4.06 -18.01
C GLU A 144 -7.11 -3.69 -17.65
N ARG A 145 -7.77 -4.48 -16.79
CA ARG A 145 -9.17 -4.28 -16.34
C ARG A 145 -9.27 -3.67 -14.95
N GLY A 146 -8.14 -3.20 -14.42
CA GLY A 146 -8.02 -2.61 -13.11
C GLY A 146 -7.88 -3.62 -11.97
N MET A 147 -7.15 -3.19 -10.95
CA MET A 147 -6.73 -3.96 -9.80
C MET A 147 -6.50 -3.03 -8.59
N ASN A 148 -6.32 -3.62 -7.42
CA ASN A 148 -5.68 -2.95 -6.29
C ASN A 148 -4.36 -3.64 -5.99
N LEU A 149 -3.36 -2.89 -5.55
CA LEU A 149 -2.07 -3.42 -5.13
C LEU A 149 -1.71 -2.85 -3.77
N ALA A 150 -1.20 -3.69 -2.89
CA ALA A 150 -0.66 -3.27 -1.61
C ALA A 150 0.65 -4.01 -1.29
N VAL A 151 1.58 -3.31 -0.65
CA VAL A 151 2.81 -3.90 -0.11
C VAL A 151 2.65 -4.20 1.38
N PHE A 152 2.92 -5.44 1.77
CA PHE A 152 2.84 -5.89 3.16
C PHE A 152 4.20 -6.35 3.67
N TYR A 153 4.65 -5.81 4.81
CA TYR A 153 5.86 -6.25 5.49
C TYR A 153 5.57 -7.38 6.47
N HIS A 154 6.55 -8.28 6.58
CA HIS A 154 6.51 -9.42 7.47
C HIS A 154 7.82 -9.50 8.25
N GLU A 155 7.70 -9.64 9.57
CA GLU A 155 8.83 -9.84 10.50
C GLU A 155 8.89 -11.28 11.02
N GLN A 156 7.92 -12.12 10.63
CA GLN A 156 7.73 -13.46 11.16
C GLN A 156 8.03 -14.50 10.09
N ASN A 157 8.40 -15.69 10.56
CA ASN A 157 8.46 -16.86 9.71
C ASN A 157 7.08 -17.13 9.12
N ARG A 158 7.03 -17.30 7.80
CA ARG A 158 5.78 -17.55 7.09
C ARG A 158 6.03 -18.47 5.91
N THR A 159 5.01 -19.24 5.61
CA THR A 159 4.96 -20.12 4.46
C THR A 159 3.76 -19.76 3.61
N TYR A 160 3.97 -19.73 2.30
CA TYR A 160 2.92 -19.71 1.29
C TYR A 160 3.02 -20.99 0.49
N ASP A 161 1.88 -21.62 0.25
CA ASP A 161 1.73 -22.89 -0.44
C ASP A 161 0.44 -22.89 -1.28
N ASP A 162 0.06 -24.06 -1.80
CA ASP A 162 -1.13 -24.29 -2.61
C ASP A 162 -2.45 -23.77 -2.00
N THR A 163 -2.51 -23.49 -0.70
CA THR A 163 -3.70 -22.87 -0.08
C THR A 163 -3.95 -21.44 -0.57
N TYR A 164 -2.89 -20.74 -0.97
CA TYR A 164 -2.96 -19.38 -1.54
C TYR A 164 -3.21 -19.40 -3.05
N LYS A 165 -3.02 -20.56 -3.72
CA LYS A 165 -3.25 -20.88 -5.15
C LYS A 165 -2.47 -20.06 -6.20
N ASN A 166 -2.19 -18.79 -5.94
CA ASN A 166 -1.64 -17.85 -6.91
C ASN A 166 -0.44 -17.11 -6.32
N ILE A 167 0.63 -17.86 -6.02
CA ILE A 167 1.89 -17.28 -5.55
C ILE A 167 2.91 -17.28 -6.70
N TYR A 168 3.58 -16.15 -6.91
CA TYR A 168 4.45 -15.93 -8.07
C TYR A 168 5.77 -15.30 -7.65
N ALA A 169 6.86 -15.70 -8.30
CA ALA A 169 8.14 -15.02 -8.25
C ALA A 169 8.29 -14.09 -9.45
N VAL A 170 8.82 -12.89 -9.25
CA VAL A 170 9.32 -12.07 -10.37
C VAL A 170 10.73 -12.55 -10.70
N LEU A 171 10.93 -13.09 -11.90
CA LEU A 171 12.23 -13.52 -12.40
C LEU A 171 12.40 -13.05 -13.83
N ASP A 172 13.50 -12.34 -14.10
CA ASP A 172 13.86 -11.85 -15.44
C ASP A 172 12.72 -11.05 -16.12
N GLY A 173 11.96 -10.29 -15.32
CA GLY A 173 10.81 -9.51 -15.81
C GLY A 173 9.55 -10.32 -16.14
N THR A 174 9.47 -11.58 -15.70
CA THR A 174 8.31 -12.46 -15.92
C THR A 174 7.76 -12.98 -14.59
N LEU A 175 6.45 -13.27 -14.55
CA LEU A 175 5.83 -13.94 -13.40
C LEU A 175 5.98 -15.46 -13.53
N ARG A 176 6.73 -16.05 -12.59
CA ARG A 176 6.96 -17.49 -12.50
C ARG A 176 6.11 -18.08 -11.37
N PRO A 177 5.19 -19.01 -11.65
CA PRO A 177 4.36 -19.61 -10.62
C PRO A 177 5.20 -20.43 -9.63
N LEU A 178 4.84 -20.33 -8.35
CA LEU A 178 5.42 -21.09 -7.26
C LEU A 178 4.40 -22.12 -6.76
N GLU A 179 4.87 -23.32 -6.41
CA GLU A 179 4.09 -24.27 -5.60
C GLU A 179 4.20 -23.90 -4.11
N PHE A 180 5.35 -23.36 -3.73
CA PHE A 180 5.67 -23.13 -2.33
C PHE A 180 6.81 -22.13 -2.15
N ILE A 181 6.73 -21.35 -1.08
CA ILE A 181 7.83 -20.53 -0.58
C ILE A 181 7.75 -20.40 0.95
N SER A 182 8.89 -20.53 1.63
CA SER A 182 8.97 -20.35 3.09
C SER A 182 10.11 -19.43 3.50
N PHE A 183 9.83 -18.65 4.53
CA PHE A 183 10.75 -17.70 5.15
C PHE A 183 11.06 -18.15 6.58
N ALA A 184 12.34 -18.34 6.85
CA ALA A 184 12.90 -18.56 8.18
C ALA A 184 14.11 -17.64 8.37
N THR A 185 13.86 -16.34 8.24
CA THR A 185 14.89 -15.30 8.28
C THR A 185 14.57 -14.28 9.39
N PRO A 186 15.58 -13.76 10.09
CA PRO A 186 15.39 -12.62 11.00
C PRO A 186 15.26 -11.29 10.25
N GLU A 187 15.50 -11.26 8.94
CA GLU A 187 15.38 -10.05 8.12
C GLU A 187 13.92 -9.75 7.80
N VAL A 188 13.56 -8.46 7.80
CA VAL A 188 12.24 -8.04 7.34
C VAL A 188 12.13 -8.26 5.83
N TRP A 189 11.04 -8.88 5.42
CA TRP A 189 10.70 -9.16 4.03
C TRP A 189 9.29 -8.64 3.72
N HIS A 190 8.93 -8.57 2.44
CA HIS A 190 7.63 -8.05 2.04
C HIS A 190 6.96 -8.91 0.97
N THR A 191 5.64 -8.76 0.83
CA THR A 191 4.88 -9.28 -0.30
C THR A 191 4.27 -8.13 -1.06
N VAL A 192 4.16 -8.29 -2.38
CA VAL A 192 3.30 -7.44 -3.20
C VAL A 192 2.02 -8.22 -3.45
N GLU A 193 0.91 -7.73 -2.92
CA GLU A 193 -0.39 -8.39 -3.04
C GLU A 193 -1.27 -7.64 -4.03
N ILE A 194 -1.78 -8.35 -5.03
CA ILE A 194 -2.56 -7.79 -6.14
C ILE A 194 -3.95 -8.40 -6.14
N TYR A 195 -4.96 -7.55 -6.10
CA TYR A 195 -6.36 -7.92 -6.00
C TYR A 195 -7.11 -7.47 -7.25
N PRO A 196 -8.07 -8.24 -7.77
CA PRO A 196 -9.02 -7.70 -8.73
C PRO A 196 -9.82 -6.55 -8.10
N ILE A 197 -10.35 -5.63 -8.90
CA ILE A 197 -11.32 -4.65 -8.39
C ILE A 197 -12.47 -5.42 -7.74
N PRO A 198 -12.83 -5.12 -6.47
CA PRO A 198 -13.99 -5.75 -5.86
C PRO A 198 -15.21 -5.41 -6.70
N GLU A 199 -15.95 -6.44 -7.13
CA GLU A 199 -17.21 -6.23 -7.84
C GLU A 199 -18.06 -5.24 -7.04
N PRO A 200 -18.66 -4.21 -7.69
CA PRO A 200 -19.48 -3.24 -6.99
C PRO A 200 -20.48 -3.98 -6.13
N VAL A 201 -20.54 -3.66 -4.84
CA VAL A 201 -21.56 -4.23 -3.98
C VAL A 201 -22.90 -3.84 -4.58
N ALA A 202 -23.67 -4.82 -5.04
CA ALA A 202 -24.97 -4.57 -5.62
C ALA A 202 -25.81 -3.85 -4.55
N ILE A 203 -26.24 -2.64 -4.88
CA ILE A 203 -27.11 -1.88 -3.99
C ILE A 203 -28.53 -2.30 -4.31
N MET A 204 -29.18 -2.93 -3.35
CA MET A 204 -30.59 -3.28 -3.47
C MET A 204 -31.43 -2.00 -3.64
N PRO A 205 -32.65 -2.08 -4.22
CA PRO A 205 -33.52 -0.92 -4.40
C PRO A 205 -33.87 -0.15 -3.11
N ASN A 206 -33.64 -0.75 -1.94
CA ASN A 206 -33.81 -0.13 -0.63
C ASN A 206 -32.57 0.68 -0.17
N GLY A 207 -31.51 0.74 -0.97
CA GLY A 207 -30.27 1.45 -0.65
C GLY A 207 -29.30 0.67 0.22
N GLU A 208 -29.62 -0.58 0.58
CA GLU A 208 -28.73 -1.45 1.35
C GLU A 208 -27.85 -2.28 0.41
N PRO A 209 -26.59 -2.56 0.79
CA PRO A 209 -25.77 -3.53 0.09
C PRO A 209 -26.43 -4.92 0.13
N GLU A 210 -26.41 -5.64 -1.01
CA GLU A 210 -26.92 -7.02 -1.13
C GLU A 210 -26.18 -7.99 -0.20
N ASP A 211 -24.93 -7.66 0.15
CA ASP A 211 -24.15 -8.33 1.18
C ASP A 211 -23.61 -7.31 2.22
N PRO A 212 -24.35 -7.07 3.32
CA PRO A 212 -23.95 -6.13 4.36
C PRO A 212 -22.76 -6.60 5.21
N GLU A 213 -22.32 -7.86 5.07
CA GLU A 213 -21.21 -8.44 5.83
C GLU A 213 -19.91 -8.58 5.04
N ARG A 214 -19.87 -8.16 3.76
CA ARG A 214 -18.65 -8.22 2.94
C ARG A 214 -17.55 -7.30 3.48
N SER A 215 -16.81 -7.80 4.47
CA SER A 215 -15.57 -7.23 4.94
C SER A 215 -14.49 -7.33 3.84
N ALA A 216 -13.39 -6.58 3.99
CA ALA A 216 -12.26 -6.66 3.08
C ALA A 216 -11.86 -8.13 2.89
N ILE A 217 -11.99 -8.64 1.65
CA ILE A 217 -11.72 -10.04 1.33
C ILE A 217 -10.26 -10.31 1.65
N ARG A 218 -9.97 -11.31 2.49
CA ARG A 218 -8.59 -11.70 2.77
C ARG A 218 -7.97 -12.32 1.52
N ILE A 219 -6.66 -12.24 1.36
CA ILE A 219 -5.99 -12.79 0.17
C ILE A 219 -6.21 -14.30 -0.03
N ASP A 220 -6.39 -15.04 1.06
CA ASP A 220 -6.70 -16.47 1.08
C ASP A 220 -8.18 -16.78 0.70
N GLU A 221 -9.01 -15.75 0.55
CA GLU A 221 -10.45 -15.87 0.25
C GLU A 221 -10.81 -15.50 -1.20
N ASP A 222 -10.02 -14.64 -1.89
CA ASP A 222 -10.21 -14.38 -3.33
C ASP A 222 -9.27 -15.29 -4.15
N PRO A 223 -9.80 -16.32 -4.84
CA PRO A 223 -8.98 -17.24 -5.64
C PRO A 223 -8.35 -16.58 -6.88
N ARG A 224 -8.58 -15.28 -7.10
CA ARG A 224 -7.96 -14.49 -8.17
C ARG A 224 -6.86 -13.57 -7.65
N ALA A 225 -6.79 -13.33 -6.33
CA ALA A 225 -5.73 -12.49 -5.78
C ALA A 225 -4.37 -13.16 -5.98
N LEU A 226 -3.34 -12.36 -6.20
CA LEU A 226 -1.97 -12.80 -6.44
C LEU A 226 -1.07 -12.35 -5.29
N VAL A 227 -0.19 -13.24 -4.84
CA VAL A 227 0.93 -12.89 -3.97
C VAL A 227 2.21 -12.95 -4.81
N VAL A 228 2.86 -11.80 -4.97
CA VAL A 228 4.06 -11.67 -5.79
C VAL A 228 5.28 -11.44 -4.90
N PHE A 229 6.33 -12.22 -5.15
CA PHE A 229 7.62 -12.17 -4.46
C PHE A 229 8.69 -11.58 -5.40
N PRO A 230 9.24 -10.41 -5.08
CA PRO A 230 10.33 -9.82 -5.84
C PRO A 230 11.65 -10.61 -5.72
N PRO A 231 12.65 -10.33 -6.58
CA PRO A 231 13.91 -11.09 -6.59
C PRO A 231 14.65 -11.14 -5.25
N ARG A 232 14.60 -10.04 -4.47
CA ARG A 232 15.20 -9.98 -3.12
C ARG A 232 14.54 -10.98 -2.18
N GLU A 233 13.22 -11.01 -2.14
CA GLU A 233 12.44 -11.91 -1.29
C GLU A 233 12.65 -13.36 -1.68
N ILE A 234 12.77 -13.68 -2.97
CA ILE A 234 13.15 -15.01 -3.44
C ILE A 234 14.54 -15.42 -2.91
N ALA A 235 15.50 -14.50 -2.90
CA ALA A 235 16.84 -14.77 -2.37
C ALA A 235 16.88 -14.91 -0.84
N LEU A 236 15.93 -14.29 -0.13
CA LEU A 236 15.77 -14.41 1.33
C LEU A 236 15.01 -15.66 1.76
N ALA A 237 14.28 -16.31 0.85
CA ALA A 237 13.52 -17.50 1.18
C ALA A 237 14.44 -18.63 1.63
N GLU A 238 14.04 -19.32 2.70
CA GLU A 238 14.73 -20.53 3.15
C GLU A 238 14.58 -21.63 2.08
N ARG A 239 13.39 -21.71 1.49
CA ARG A 239 13.02 -22.70 0.49
C ARG A 239 11.99 -22.09 -0.46
N ALA A 240 12.14 -22.39 -1.75
CA ALA A 240 11.16 -22.07 -2.79
C ALA A 240 11.07 -23.24 -3.77
N ALA A 241 9.87 -23.55 -4.25
CA ALA A 241 9.60 -24.53 -5.28
C ALA A 241 8.74 -23.90 -6.38
N TYR A 242 9.19 -24.02 -7.62
CA TYR A 242 8.48 -23.50 -8.80
C TYR A 242 7.53 -24.57 -9.32
N ALA A 243 6.36 -24.14 -9.78
CA ALA A 243 5.42 -25.05 -10.43
C ALA A 243 5.96 -25.52 -11.79
N GLU A 244 5.66 -26.77 -12.14
CA GLU A 244 5.92 -27.28 -13.49
C GLU A 244 5.10 -26.50 -14.52
N THR A 245 5.78 -25.65 -15.29
CA THR A 245 5.13 -24.83 -16.33
C THR A 245 4.99 -25.64 -17.61
N LEU A 246 3.80 -26.16 -17.88
CA LEU A 246 3.38 -26.62 -19.21
C LEU A 246 3.14 -25.37 -20.08
N GLY A 247 4.24 -24.78 -20.57
CA GLY A 247 4.29 -23.41 -21.10
C GLY A 247 3.07 -22.92 -21.90
N THR A 248 2.76 -21.63 -21.71
CA THR A 248 1.70 -20.78 -22.34
C THR A 248 0.43 -20.47 -21.52
N GLU A 249 0.51 -20.39 -20.20
CA GLU A 249 -0.56 -19.75 -19.41
C GLU A 249 -0.19 -18.30 -19.10
N ARG A 250 -1.07 -17.35 -19.49
CA ARG A 250 -1.06 -15.99 -18.95
C ARG A 250 -1.60 -16.05 -17.52
N VAL A 251 -1.04 -15.23 -16.64
CA VAL A 251 -1.37 -15.16 -15.20
C VAL A 251 -2.71 -14.46 -14.99
#